data_AF-A0A9Q2FJN4-F1
#
_entry.id   AF-A0A9Q2FJN4-F1
#
_cell.length_a   1.000
_cell.length_b   1.000
_cell.length_c   1.000
_cell.angle_alpha   90.00
_cell.angle_beta   90.00
_cell.angle_gamma   90.00
#
_symmetry.space_group_name_H-M   'P 1'
#
loop_
_entity.id
_entity.type
_entity.pdbx_description
1 polymer ?
#
loop_
_entity_poly.entity_id
_entity_poly.type
_entity_poly.pdbx_seq_one_letter_code
_entity_poly.pdbx_strand_id
1 'polypeptide(L)'
;MNRTQESLKYYLGVTLVDIGVEIVKNGIIFESQFEKLGSKTCKTYCSEIVEALKEIANKDIGYGYDNKTKHFYFYDKNKYSYEEAFEESVKFQSDKEKMIK
;
A
#
# COMPACT_ATOMS: atom_id res chain seq x y z
N MET A 1 0.75 -8.06 22.14
CA MET A 1 1.15 -7.39 20.87
C MET A 1 2.44 -8.04 20.39
N ASN A 2 2.51 -8.47 19.13
CA ASN A 2 3.73 -9.09 18.57
C ASN A 2 4.79 -8.00 18.31
N ARG A 3 6.06 -8.28 18.66
CA ARG A 3 7.20 -7.33 18.50
C ARG A 3 7.33 -6.72 17.09
N THR A 4 6.84 -7.41 16.08
CA THR A 4 6.86 -6.98 14.67
C THR A 4 5.91 -5.81 14.39
N GLN A 5 4.74 -5.78 15.03
CA GLN A 5 3.75 -4.69 14.87
C GLN A 5 4.23 -3.39 15.52
N GLU A 6 4.88 -3.47 16.69
CA GLU A 6 5.50 -2.32 17.35
C GLU A 6 6.62 -1.73 16.51
N SER A 7 7.42 -2.59 15.88
CA SER A 7 8.52 -2.19 14.98
C SER A 7 8.01 -1.48 13.72
N LEU A 8 6.90 -1.95 13.15
CA LEU A 8 6.27 -1.31 11.99
C LEU A 8 5.67 0.06 12.34
N LYS A 9 4.91 0.14 13.45
CA LYS A 9 4.30 1.41 13.92
C LYS A 9 5.39 2.43 14.26
N TYR A 10 6.51 2.02 14.83
CA TYR A 10 7.66 2.89 15.07
C TYR A 10 8.33 3.37 13.77
N TYR A 11 8.52 2.48 12.80
CA TYR A 11 9.20 2.80 11.54
C TYR A 11 8.35 3.70 10.62
N LEU A 12 7.08 3.31 10.39
CA LEU A 12 6.16 4.06 9.52
C LEU A 12 5.59 5.28 10.25
N GLY A 13 5.30 5.20 11.55
CA GLY A 13 4.84 6.33 12.36
C GLY A 13 3.68 7.08 11.71
N VAL A 14 3.84 8.40 11.54
CA VAL A 14 2.86 9.29 10.89
C VAL A 14 2.54 8.86 9.46
N THR A 15 3.51 8.31 8.72
CA THR A 15 3.29 7.83 7.35
C THR A 15 2.21 6.76 7.29
N LEU A 16 2.05 5.93 8.34
CA LEU A 16 1.00 4.92 8.38
C LEU A 16 -0.41 5.55 8.45
N VAL A 17 -0.53 6.69 9.12
CA VAL A 17 -1.78 7.46 9.18
C VAL A 17 -2.07 8.08 7.82
N ASP A 18 -1.09 8.69 7.18
CA ASP A 18 -1.23 9.28 5.84
C ASP A 18 -1.65 8.23 4.81
N ILE A 19 -1.03 7.05 4.86
CA ILE A 19 -1.39 5.91 4.04
C ILE A 19 -2.85 5.49 4.28
N GLY A 20 -3.28 5.40 5.55
CA GLY A 20 -4.66 5.07 5.90
C GLY A 20 -5.66 6.09 5.36
N VAL A 21 -5.36 7.38 5.47
CA VAL A 21 -6.21 8.47 4.91
C VAL A 21 -6.33 8.34 3.39
N GLU A 22 -5.24 8.07 2.68
CA GLU A 22 -5.28 7.88 1.23
C GLU A 22 -6.06 6.63 0.82
N ILE A 23 -5.99 5.54 1.58
CA ILE A 23 -6.88 4.39 1.39
C ILE A 23 -8.34 4.75 1.61
N VAL A 24 -8.69 5.51 2.66
CA VAL A 24 -10.09 5.90 2.89
C VAL A 24 -10.62 6.74 1.72
N LYS A 25 -9.78 7.64 1.21
CA LYS A 25 -10.14 8.57 0.13
C LYS A 25 -10.24 7.90 -1.23
N ASN A 26 -9.22 7.13 -1.62
CA ASN A 26 -9.11 6.59 -2.98
C ASN A 26 -9.47 5.11 -3.05
N GLY A 27 -9.43 4.39 -1.93
CA GLY A 27 -9.64 2.94 -1.86
C GLY A 27 -8.46 2.11 -2.39
N ILE A 28 -7.39 2.74 -2.85
CA ILE A 28 -6.17 2.09 -3.32
C ILE A 28 -4.99 3.03 -3.10
N ILE A 29 -3.83 2.45 -2.80
CA ILE A 29 -2.54 3.11 -2.69
C ILE A 29 -1.47 2.30 -3.41
N PHE A 30 -0.41 2.99 -3.78
CA PHE A 30 0.75 2.42 -4.46
C PHE A 30 2.01 2.68 -3.65
N GLU A 31 2.90 1.69 -3.61
CA GLU A 31 4.18 1.75 -2.89
C GLU A 31 4.94 3.06 -3.14
N SER A 32 5.04 3.44 -4.41
CA SER A 32 5.84 4.59 -4.83
C SER A 32 5.25 5.94 -4.41
N GLN A 33 4.05 6.00 -3.85
CA GLN A 33 3.47 7.22 -3.28
C GLN A 33 4.12 7.60 -1.95
N PHE A 34 4.74 6.65 -1.24
CA PHE A 34 5.25 6.86 0.12
C PHE A 34 6.69 6.36 0.24
N GLU A 35 7.62 7.26 0.54
CA GLU A 35 9.06 6.95 0.63
C GLU A 35 9.36 5.79 1.60
N LYS A 36 8.68 5.75 2.75
CA LYS A 36 8.87 4.69 3.76
C LYS A 36 8.20 3.37 3.42
N LEU A 37 7.26 3.36 2.47
CA LEU A 37 6.56 2.16 2.03
C LEU A 37 7.36 1.40 0.97
N GLY A 38 8.65 1.70 0.77
CA GLY A 38 9.46 1.04 -0.26
C GLY A 38 9.48 -0.49 -0.20
N SER A 39 9.91 -1.10 -1.31
CA SER A 39 9.78 -2.53 -1.60
C SER A 39 10.32 -3.46 -0.50
N LYS A 40 11.39 -3.06 0.19
CA LYS A 40 11.95 -3.84 1.30
C LYS A 40 10.98 -3.86 2.49
N THR A 41 10.41 -2.70 2.84
CA THR A 41 9.38 -2.58 3.89
C THR A 41 8.16 -3.44 3.55
N CYS A 42 7.63 -3.31 2.32
CA CYS A 42 6.48 -4.10 1.89
C CYS A 42 6.76 -5.61 1.95
N LYS A 43 7.88 -6.08 1.39
CA LYS A 43 8.25 -7.51 1.43
C LYS A 43 8.35 -8.06 2.84
N THR A 44 8.85 -7.26 3.78
CA THR A 44 9.05 -7.70 5.16
C THR A 44 7.76 -7.64 6.00
N TYR A 45 6.89 -6.65 5.74
CA TYR A 45 5.78 -6.32 6.64
C TYR A 45 4.41 -6.24 5.96
N CYS A 46 4.22 -6.83 4.77
CA CYS A 46 2.94 -6.74 4.05
C CYS A 46 1.72 -7.10 4.90
N SER A 47 1.80 -8.19 5.66
CA SER A 47 0.69 -8.63 6.52
C SER A 47 0.41 -7.63 7.63
N GLU A 48 1.44 -7.11 8.30
CA GLU A 48 1.29 -6.11 9.35
C GLU A 48 0.80 -4.76 8.82
N ILE A 49 1.22 -4.36 7.61
CA ILE A 49 0.72 -3.17 6.93
C ILE A 49 -0.78 -3.35 6.65
N VAL A 50 -1.19 -4.50 6.11
CA VAL A 50 -2.60 -4.80 5.85
C VAL A 50 -3.42 -4.71 7.13
N GLU A 51 -3.00 -5.38 8.20
CA GLU A 51 -3.74 -5.34 9.47
C GLU A 51 -3.82 -3.92 10.04
N ALA A 52 -2.73 -3.16 9.99
CA ALA A 52 -2.75 -1.77 10.42
C ALA A 52 -3.68 -0.89 9.57
N LEU A 53 -3.73 -1.11 8.26
CA LEU A 53 -4.62 -0.36 7.37
C LEU A 53 -6.09 -0.78 7.55
N LYS A 54 -6.38 -2.04 7.84
CA LYS A 54 -7.72 -2.48 8.24
C LYS A 54 -8.18 -1.76 9.50
N GLU A 55 -7.32 -1.68 10.52
CA GLU A 55 -7.60 -0.95 11.77
C GLU A 55 -7.84 0.55 11.52
N ILE A 56 -6.97 1.21 10.76
CA ILE A 56 -7.00 2.67 10.56
C ILE A 56 -8.15 3.09 9.63
N ALA A 57 -8.32 2.39 8.51
CA ALA A 57 -9.31 2.76 7.49
C ALA A 57 -10.70 2.15 7.77
N ASN A 58 -10.79 1.17 8.67
CA ASN A 58 -11.99 0.36 8.90
C ASN A 58 -12.53 -0.27 7.59
N LYS A 59 -11.63 -0.90 6.82
CA LYS A 59 -11.89 -1.49 5.50
C LYS A 59 -11.33 -2.91 5.43
N ASP A 60 -11.85 -3.74 4.51
CA ASP A 60 -11.21 -5.02 4.18
C ASP A 60 -10.08 -4.78 3.18
N ILE A 61 -8.84 -4.76 3.67
CA ILE A 61 -7.66 -4.43 2.87
C ILE A 61 -7.00 -5.70 2.31
N GLY A 62 -6.77 -5.68 1.00
CA GLY A 62 -5.91 -6.60 0.27
C GLY A 62 -4.60 -5.92 -0.14
N TYR A 63 -3.65 -6.73 -0.61
CA TYR A 63 -2.42 -6.24 -1.22
C TYR A 63 -2.04 -7.10 -2.41
N GLY A 64 -1.18 -6.55 -3.27
CA GLY A 64 -0.61 -7.27 -4.39
C GLY A 64 0.76 -6.72 -4.77
N TYR A 65 1.40 -7.44 -5.70
CA TYR A 65 2.66 -7.03 -6.28
C TYR A 65 2.50 -6.96 -7.80
N ASP A 66 2.65 -5.76 -8.34
CA ASP A 66 2.67 -5.54 -9.77
C ASP A 66 4.00 -6.08 -10.34
N ASN A 67 3.92 -7.18 -11.07
CA ASN A 67 5.08 -7.81 -11.67
C ASN A 67 5.61 -7.09 -12.93
N LYS A 68 4.88 -6.14 -13.51
CA LYS A 68 5.31 -5.34 -14.67
C LYS A 68 6.16 -4.17 -14.23
N THR A 69 5.68 -3.39 -13.25
CA THR A 69 6.38 -2.19 -12.77
C THR A 69 7.17 -2.44 -11.49
N LYS A 70 7.07 -3.65 -10.91
CA LYS A 70 7.81 -4.12 -9.74
C LYS A 70 7.48 -3.39 -8.43
N HIS A 71 6.25 -2.91 -8.29
CA HIS A 71 5.78 -2.20 -7.09
C HIS A 71 4.67 -2.95 -6.34
N PHE A 72 4.59 -2.74 -5.03
CA PHE A 72 3.46 -3.17 -4.22
C PHE A 72 2.28 -2.19 -4.32
N TYR A 73 1.08 -2.70 -4.08
CA TYR A 73 -0.13 -1.91 -3.94
C TYR A 73 -1.04 -2.51 -2.87
N PHE A 74 -1.86 -1.68 -2.25
CA PHE A 74 -2.83 -2.07 -1.22
C PHE A 74 -4.19 -1.45 -1.56
N TYR A 75 -5.27 -2.20 -1.38
CA TYR A 75 -6.59 -1.79 -1.87
C TYR A 75 -7.74 -2.27 -0.97
N ASP A 76 -8.83 -1.52 -0.96
CA ASP A 76 -10.12 -1.91 -0.37
C ASP A 76 -10.79 -2.95 -1.26
N LYS A 77 -10.89 -4.19 -0.76
CA LYS A 77 -11.45 -5.33 -1.47
C LYS A 77 -12.95 -5.20 -1.74
N ASN A 78 -13.63 -4.26 -1.10
CA ASN A 78 -15.03 -3.96 -1.40
C ASN A 78 -15.17 -2.99 -2.58
N LYS A 79 -14.08 -2.31 -2.97
CA LYS A 79 -14.08 -1.33 -4.07
C LYS A 79 -13.37 -1.84 -5.32
N TYR A 80 -12.33 -2.65 -5.16
CA TYR A 80 -11.55 -3.21 -6.27
C TYR A 80 -11.43 -4.72 -6.14
N SER A 81 -11.55 -5.42 -7.26
CA SER A 81 -11.01 -6.77 -7.42
C SER A 81 -9.46 -6.73 -7.46
N TYR A 82 -8.84 -7.90 -7.34
CA TYR A 82 -7.38 -8.01 -7.44
C TYR A 82 -6.90 -7.56 -8.83
N GLU A 83 -7.60 -7.97 -9.88
CA GLU A 83 -7.29 -7.64 -11.27
C GLU A 83 -7.39 -6.14 -11.53
N GLU A 84 -8.47 -5.48 -11.08
CA GLU A 84 -8.63 -4.03 -11.23
C GLU A 84 -7.55 -3.26 -10.47
N ALA A 85 -7.23 -3.68 -9.23
CA ALA A 85 -6.17 -3.06 -8.45
C ALA A 85 -4.78 -3.22 -9.09
N PHE A 86 -4.52 -4.38 -9.71
CA PHE A 86 -3.30 -4.61 -10.49
C PHE A 86 -3.21 -3.67 -11.69
N GLU A 87 -4.29 -3.51 -12.47
CA GLU A 87 -4.31 -2.62 -13.64
C GLU A 87 -4.09 -1.15 -13.25
N GLU A 88 -4.74 -0.69 -12.18
CA GLU A 88 -4.54 0.66 -11.64
C GLU A 88 -3.09 0.86 -11.16
N SER A 89 -2.47 -0.15 -10.54
CA SER A 89 -1.05 -0.08 -10.17
C SER A 89 -0.14 0.06 -11.39
N VAL A 90 -0.33 -0.76 -12.43
CA VAL A 90 0.47 -0.70 -13.66
C VAL A 90 0.35 0.68 -14.29
N LYS A 91 -0.88 1.19 -14.40
CA LYS A 91 -1.17 2.49 -15.00
C LYS A 91 -0.51 3.61 -14.22
N PHE A 92 -0.71 3.66 -12.91
CA PHE A 92 -0.15 4.69 -12.04
C PHE A 92 1.38 4.77 -12.15
N GLN A 93 2.06 3.63 -12.06
CA GLN A 93 3.53 3.59 -12.11
C GLN A 93 4.05 3.94 -13.50
N SER A 94 3.41 3.43 -14.55
CA SER A 94 3.79 3.75 -15.94
C SER A 94 3.65 5.24 -16.25
N ASP A 95 2.61 5.89 -15.75
CA ASP A 95 2.40 7.32 -15.96
C ASP A 95 3.38 8.15 -15.13
N LYS A 96 3.69 7.73 -13.90
CA LYS A 96 4.74 8.35 -13.08
C LYS A 96 6.11 8.31 -13.76
N GLU A 97 6.49 7.18 -14.36
CA GLU A 97 7.75 7.05 -15.11
C GLU A 97 7.83 7.98 -16.33
N LYS A 98 6.72 8.24 -17.01
CA LYS A 98 6.67 9.17 -18.14
C LYS A 98 6.86 10.63 -17.72
N MET A 99 6.44 11.00 -16.52
CA MET A 99 6.58 12.38 -16.01
C MET A 99 8.00 12.72 -15.53
N ILE A 100 8.86 11.71 -15.38
CA ILE A 100 10.26 11.87 -14.92
C ILE A 100 11.24 11.94 -16.12
N LYS A 101 10.78 11.64 -17.33
CA LYS A 101 11.56 11.73 -18.58
C LYS A 101 11.31 13.04 -19.31
#